data_AF-A0A7C4W4Y6-F1
#
_entry.id   AF-A0A7C4W4Y6-F1
#
_cell.length_a   1.000
_cell.length_b   1.000
_cell.length_c   1.000
_cell.angle_alpha   90.00
_cell.angle_beta   90.00
_cell.angle_gamma   90.00
#
_symmetry.space_group_name_H-M   'P 1'
#
loop_
_entity.id
_entity.type
_entity.pdbx_description
1 polymer ?
#
loop_
_entity_poly.entity_id
_entity_poly.type
_entity_poly.pdbx_seq_one_letter_code
_entity_poly.pdbx_strand_id
1 'polypeptide(L)'
;MMRSKSLELSQVLKVLFVRTLICTIFAYALLTFGFASTVIEVAKEGALTLEKSASALFPFNILYFYVGSAQLSRAVEQEPFNLDIRIIRMEAFFRFIDTNRLAQDMIIEDGEFLLLLKEKSKIDSESEKKILYMITYAYGMKRNTVKFAFYFEKLQNMKDSNTYVEDLKKRFPNMVSKNF
;
A
#
# COMPACT_ATOMS: atom_id res chain seq x y z
N MET A 1 -21.70 -26.24 -40.80
CA MET A 1 -21.00 -27.23 -39.93
C MET A 1 -19.59 -26.78 -39.51
N MET A 2 -18.76 -26.17 -40.40
CA MET A 2 -17.43 -25.66 -40.01
C MET A 2 -17.46 -24.46 -39.04
N ARG A 3 -18.43 -23.55 -39.17
CA ARG A 3 -18.57 -22.36 -38.28
C ARG A 3 -18.89 -22.70 -36.81
N SER A 4 -19.66 -23.76 -36.53
CA SER A 4 -19.96 -24.12 -35.13
C SER A 4 -18.74 -24.76 -34.45
N LYS A 5 -18.01 -25.61 -35.17
CA LYS A 5 -16.75 -26.22 -34.68
C LYS A 5 -15.68 -25.18 -34.36
N SER A 6 -15.55 -24.11 -35.16
CA SER A 6 -14.60 -23.02 -34.86
C SER A 6 -15.00 -22.19 -33.63
N LEU A 7 -16.31 -22.00 -33.41
CA LEU A 7 -16.85 -21.29 -32.24
C LEU A 7 -16.66 -22.11 -30.96
N GLU A 8 -16.94 -23.41 -31.00
CA GLU A 8 -16.70 -24.33 -29.89
C GLU A 8 -15.20 -24.41 -29.56
N LEU A 9 -14.33 -24.53 -30.57
CA LEU A 9 -12.89 -24.54 -30.38
C LEU A 9 -12.39 -23.23 -29.74
N SER A 10 -12.92 -22.07 -30.15
CA SER A 10 -12.58 -20.77 -29.56
C SER A 10 -12.99 -20.67 -28.09
N GLN A 11 -14.18 -21.17 -27.73
CA GLN A 11 -14.63 -21.19 -26.33
C GLN A 11 -13.79 -22.11 -25.47
N VAL A 12 -13.46 -23.31 -25.97
CA VAL A 12 -12.58 -24.26 -25.27
C VAL A 12 -11.19 -23.66 -25.04
N LEU A 13 -10.62 -22.99 -26.04
CA LEU A 13 -9.34 -22.29 -25.91
C LEU A 13 -9.39 -21.16 -24.88
N LYS A 14 -10.48 -20.37 -24.84
CA LYS A 14 -10.65 -19.31 -23.82
C LYS A 14 -10.73 -19.90 -22.42
N VAL A 15 -11.50 -20.97 -22.23
CA VAL A 15 -11.64 -21.63 -20.93
C VAL A 15 -10.32 -22.25 -20.48
N LEU A 16 -9.59 -22.90 -21.40
CA LEU A 16 -8.25 -23.42 -21.12
C LEU A 16 -7.27 -22.29 -20.79
N PHE A 17 -7.28 -21.18 -21.53
CA PHE A 17 -6.43 -20.03 -21.24
C PHE A 17 -6.71 -19.44 -19.85
N VAL A 18 -7.98 -19.24 -19.50
CA VAL A 18 -8.38 -18.74 -18.17
C VAL A 18 -7.97 -19.72 -17.07
N ARG A 19 -8.19 -21.03 -17.25
CA ARG A 19 -7.78 -22.05 -16.27
C ARG A 19 -6.28 -22.12 -16.10
N THR A 20 -5.53 -22.13 -17.20
CA THR A 20 -4.07 -22.10 -17.17
C THR A 20 -3.61 -20.85 -16.46
N LEU A 21 -4.13 -19.66 -16.82
CA LEU A 21 -3.81 -18.40 -16.16
C LEU A 21 -4.08 -18.45 -14.65
N ILE A 22 -5.23 -18.96 -14.22
CA ILE A 22 -5.54 -19.15 -12.79
C ILE A 22 -4.51 -20.08 -12.14
N CYS A 23 -4.20 -21.22 -12.76
CA CYS A 23 -3.21 -22.16 -12.25
C CYS A 23 -1.80 -21.56 -12.20
N THR A 24 -1.40 -20.76 -13.19
CA THR A 24 -0.10 -20.06 -13.16
C THR A 24 -0.08 -18.99 -12.10
N ILE A 25 -1.18 -18.26 -11.88
CA ILE A 25 -1.30 -17.30 -10.78
C ILE A 25 -1.20 -18.01 -9.44
N PHE A 26 -1.91 -19.13 -9.27
CA PHE A 26 -1.86 -19.93 -8.04
C PHE A 26 -0.49 -20.55 -7.81
N ALA A 27 0.13 -21.11 -8.85
CA ALA A 27 1.46 -21.69 -8.78
C ALA A 27 2.52 -20.62 -8.51
N TYR A 28 2.40 -19.44 -9.14
CA TYR A 28 3.28 -18.31 -8.88
C TYR A 28 3.11 -17.82 -7.44
N ALA A 29 1.87 -17.69 -6.95
CA ALA A 29 1.60 -17.37 -5.56
C ALA A 29 2.27 -18.41 -4.64
N LEU A 30 2.01 -19.70 -4.84
CA LEU A 30 2.64 -20.82 -4.12
C LEU A 30 4.18 -20.80 -4.13
N LEU A 31 4.79 -20.47 -5.28
CA LEU A 31 6.25 -20.39 -5.42
C LEU A 31 6.84 -19.14 -4.75
N THR A 32 6.13 -18.00 -4.76
CA THR A 32 6.50 -16.81 -3.99
C THR A 32 6.24 -16.95 -2.49
N PHE A 33 5.54 -18.00 -2.05
CA PHE A 33 5.34 -18.33 -0.63
C PHE A 33 6.44 -19.26 -0.07
N GLY A 34 7.45 -19.62 -0.87
CA GLY A 34 8.56 -20.47 -0.44
C GLY A 34 9.82 -19.67 -0.08
N PHE A 35 10.27 -19.80 1.17
CA PHE A 35 11.62 -19.50 1.70
C PHE A 35 12.00 -18.05 2.07
N ALA A 36 11.13 -17.30 2.75
CA ALA A 36 11.60 -16.22 3.63
C ALA A 36 11.92 -16.80 5.02
N SER A 37 13.12 -16.56 5.55
CA SER A 37 13.58 -17.11 6.83
C SER A 37 13.02 -16.37 8.05
N THR A 38 12.52 -15.14 7.85
CA THR A 38 11.89 -14.31 8.90
C THR A 38 10.68 -13.50 8.39
N VAL A 39 9.77 -13.10 9.28
CA VAL A 39 8.56 -12.31 8.92
C VAL A 39 8.91 -10.95 8.30
N ILE A 40 10.02 -10.35 8.74
CA ILE A 40 10.52 -9.09 8.17
C ILE A 40 11.02 -9.25 6.73
N GLU A 41 11.56 -10.43 6.36
CA GLU A 41 11.91 -10.73 4.97
C GLU A 41 10.67 -10.83 4.10
N VAL A 42 9.59 -11.46 4.59
CA VAL A 42 8.28 -11.49 3.90
C VAL A 42 7.78 -10.05 3.66
N ALA A 43 7.91 -9.16 4.64
CA ALA A 43 7.51 -7.77 4.49
C ALA A 43 8.33 -7.05 3.40
N LYS A 44 9.66 -7.25 3.39
CA LYS A 44 10.56 -6.66 2.39
C LYS A 44 10.28 -7.19 0.98
N GLU A 45 10.06 -8.49 0.84
CA GLU A 45 9.67 -9.10 -0.43
C GLU A 45 8.31 -8.61 -0.92
N GLY A 46 7.36 -8.45 0.00
CA GLY A 46 6.06 -7.85 -0.28
C GLY A 46 6.18 -6.42 -0.81
N ALA A 47 7.00 -5.59 -0.15
CA ALA A 47 7.27 -4.22 -0.58
C ALA A 47 7.93 -4.17 -1.97
N LEU A 48 8.94 -5.00 -2.22
CA LEU A 48 9.61 -5.10 -3.53
C LEU A 48 8.65 -5.58 -4.63
N THR A 49 7.78 -6.54 -4.31
CA THR A 49 6.78 -7.05 -5.25
C THR A 49 5.73 -5.99 -5.57
N LEU A 50 5.30 -5.23 -4.56
CA LEU A 50 4.42 -4.09 -4.76
C LEU A 50 5.10 -3.01 -5.62
N GLU A 51 6.38 -2.71 -5.39
CA GLU A 51 7.13 -1.76 -6.23
C GLU A 51 7.21 -2.21 -7.70
N LYS A 52 7.48 -3.49 -7.96
CA LYS A 52 7.47 -4.07 -9.33
C LYS A 52 6.13 -3.90 -10.04
N SER A 53 5.03 -3.82 -9.29
CA SER A 53 3.70 -3.64 -9.88
C SER A 53 3.55 -2.30 -10.60
N ALA A 54 4.27 -1.26 -10.17
CA ALA A 54 4.17 0.08 -10.76
C ALA A 54 4.74 0.16 -12.18
N SER A 55 5.69 -0.72 -12.54
CA SER A 55 6.39 -0.72 -13.83
C SER A 55 6.03 -1.91 -14.73
N ALA A 56 5.30 -2.90 -14.21
CA ALA A 56 4.92 -4.08 -14.98
C ALA A 56 3.82 -3.78 -16.00
N LEU A 57 3.80 -4.55 -17.09
CA LEU A 57 2.74 -4.51 -18.10
C LEU A 57 1.49 -5.25 -17.63
N PHE A 58 0.33 -4.85 -18.13
CA PHE A 58 -0.92 -5.58 -17.88
C PHE A 58 -0.87 -7.01 -18.47
N PRO A 59 -1.35 -8.05 -17.75
CA PRO A 59 -2.00 -8.02 -16.43
C PRO A 59 -1.05 -8.23 -15.24
N PHE A 60 0.27 -8.33 -15.48
CA PHE A 60 1.25 -8.63 -14.43
C PHE A 60 1.35 -7.55 -13.37
N ASN A 61 1.11 -6.29 -13.71
CA ASN A 61 0.99 -5.21 -12.72
C ASN A 61 -0.07 -5.52 -11.66
N ILE A 62 -1.25 -5.97 -12.06
CA ILE A 62 -2.33 -6.32 -11.13
C ILE A 62 -1.91 -7.51 -10.26
N LEU A 63 -1.30 -8.52 -10.87
CA LEU A 63 -0.83 -9.70 -10.13
C LEU A 63 0.22 -9.34 -9.08
N TYR A 64 1.26 -8.59 -9.45
CA TYR A 64 2.26 -8.12 -8.51
C TYR A 64 1.67 -7.25 -7.41
N PHE A 65 0.70 -6.39 -7.74
CA PHE A 65 0.04 -5.56 -6.74
C PHE A 65 -0.65 -6.40 -5.66
N TYR A 66 -1.45 -7.41 -6.07
CA TYR A 66 -2.17 -8.25 -5.12
C TYR A 66 -1.24 -9.20 -4.36
N VAL A 67 -0.22 -9.78 -5.01
CA VAL A 67 0.74 -10.65 -4.33
C VAL A 67 1.53 -9.86 -3.28
N GLY A 68 2.07 -8.69 -3.64
CA GLY A 68 2.79 -7.82 -2.70
C GLY A 68 1.90 -7.37 -1.54
N SER A 69 0.65 -6.96 -1.83
CA SER A 69 -0.32 -6.59 -0.81
C SER A 69 -0.63 -7.73 0.17
N ALA A 70 -0.76 -8.96 -0.33
CA ALA A 70 -1.03 -10.14 0.49
C ALA A 70 0.17 -10.51 1.37
N GLN A 71 1.39 -10.46 0.83
CA GLN A 71 2.62 -10.69 1.59
C GLN A 71 2.76 -9.68 2.73
N LEU A 72 2.54 -8.39 2.46
CA LEU A 72 2.58 -7.33 3.47
C LEU A 72 1.52 -7.49 4.55
N SER A 73 0.28 -7.82 4.16
CA SER A 73 -0.82 -8.03 5.10
C SER A 73 -0.54 -9.22 6.03
N ARG A 74 -0.05 -10.34 5.46
CA ARG A 74 0.35 -11.51 6.22
C ARG A 74 1.49 -11.22 7.20
N ALA A 75 2.48 -10.43 6.81
CA ALA A 75 3.58 -10.06 7.70
C ALA A 75 3.06 -9.30 8.93
N VAL A 76 2.13 -8.35 8.74
CA VAL A 76 1.47 -7.64 9.86
C VAL A 76 0.58 -8.57 10.68
N GLU A 77 -0.15 -9.50 10.07
CA GLU A 77 -0.97 -10.47 10.81
C GLU A 77 -0.13 -11.41 11.70
N GLN A 78 1.06 -11.80 11.22
CA GLN A 78 1.98 -12.66 11.98
C GLN A 78 2.67 -11.91 13.12
N GLU A 79 3.04 -10.64 12.90
CA GLU A 79 3.68 -9.80 13.92
C GLU A 79 2.98 -8.43 14.05
N PRO A 80 1.77 -8.39 14.64
CA PRO A 80 0.90 -7.21 14.60
C PRO A 80 1.42 -6.00 15.39
N PHE A 81 2.35 -6.20 16.31
CA PHE A 81 2.99 -5.12 17.09
C PHE A 81 4.40 -4.80 16.62
N ASN A 82 4.90 -5.47 15.57
CA ASN A 82 6.20 -5.14 14.99
C ASN A 82 6.07 -3.89 14.12
N LEU A 83 6.79 -2.85 14.52
CA LEU A 83 6.65 -1.51 13.96
C LEU A 83 7.45 -1.38 12.67
N ASP A 84 8.57 -2.07 12.55
CA ASP A 84 9.37 -2.08 11.33
C ASP A 84 8.56 -2.68 10.18
N ILE A 85 7.83 -3.77 10.44
CA ILE A 85 6.94 -4.39 9.45
C ILE A 85 5.83 -3.42 9.02
N ARG A 86 5.22 -2.70 9.96
CA ARG A 86 4.17 -1.72 9.65
C ARG A 86 4.71 -0.50 8.90
N ILE A 87 5.90 -0.01 9.24
CA ILE A 87 6.57 1.06 8.49
C ILE A 87 6.84 0.60 7.05
N ILE A 88 7.37 -0.61 6.86
CA ILE A 88 7.59 -1.19 5.53
C ILE A 88 6.28 -1.24 4.72
N ARG A 89 5.20 -1.73 5.33
CA ARG A 89 3.88 -1.80 4.67
C ARG A 89 3.36 -0.41 4.30
N MET A 90 3.41 0.53 5.23
CA MET A 90 2.97 1.91 5.03
C MET A 90 3.74 2.59 3.89
N GLU A 91 5.07 2.46 3.86
CA GLU A 91 5.93 3.04 2.82
C GLU A 91 5.69 2.41 1.44
N ALA A 92 5.53 1.09 1.40
CA ALA A 92 5.23 0.38 0.16
C ALA A 92 3.91 0.88 -0.45
N PHE A 93 2.85 0.99 0.36
CA PHE A 93 1.55 1.44 -0.12
C PHE A 93 1.52 2.92 -0.49
N PHE A 94 2.33 3.77 0.14
CA PHE A 94 2.34 5.21 -0.16
C PHE A 94 2.64 5.54 -1.61
N ARG A 95 3.40 4.68 -2.31
CA ARG A 95 3.66 4.81 -3.76
C ARG A 95 2.40 4.74 -4.61
N PHE A 96 1.31 4.20 -4.09
CA PHE A 96 0.03 3.99 -4.78
C PHE A 96 -1.10 4.86 -4.21
N ILE A 97 -0.79 5.76 -3.27
CA ILE A 97 -1.78 6.52 -2.49
C ILE A 97 -2.72 7.37 -3.36
N ASP A 98 -2.23 7.88 -4.48
CA ASP A 98 -3.00 8.76 -5.37
C ASP A 98 -4.09 8.02 -6.14
N THR A 99 -3.90 6.73 -6.41
CA THR A 99 -4.72 5.96 -7.36
C THR A 99 -5.42 4.77 -6.73
N ASN A 100 -5.05 4.38 -5.51
CA ASN A 100 -5.53 3.16 -4.88
C ASN A 100 -6.14 3.42 -3.49
N ARG A 101 -7.44 3.10 -3.35
CA ARG A 101 -8.17 3.24 -2.09
C ARG A 101 -7.67 2.30 -0.98
N LEU A 102 -7.31 1.06 -1.34
CA LEU A 102 -6.72 0.10 -0.39
C LEU A 102 -5.41 0.65 0.18
N ALA A 103 -4.57 1.27 -0.66
CA ALA A 103 -3.35 1.91 -0.19
C ALA A 103 -3.64 3.02 0.83
N GLN A 104 -4.65 3.87 0.57
CA GLN A 104 -5.08 4.89 1.52
C GLN A 104 -5.58 4.30 2.84
N ASP A 105 -6.35 3.20 2.79
CA ASP A 105 -6.85 2.48 3.97
C ASP A 105 -5.69 1.93 4.82
N MET A 106 -4.74 1.23 4.20
CA MET A 106 -3.59 0.62 4.86
C MET A 106 -2.67 1.65 5.53
N ILE A 107 -2.41 2.77 4.84
CA ILE A 107 -1.57 3.86 5.37
C ILE A 107 -2.20 4.49 6.60
N ILE A 108 -3.53 4.68 6.61
CA ILE A 108 -4.25 5.21 7.77
C ILE A 108 -4.17 4.23 8.93
N GLU A 109 -4.46 2.95 8.69
CA GLU A 109 -4.40 1.90 9.72
C GLU A 109 -3.02 1.85 10.40
N ASP A 110 -1.96 1.72 9.60
CA ASP A 110 -0.60 1.60 10.13
C ASP A 110 -0.12 2.90 10.77
N GLY A 111 -0.38 4.05 10.15
CA GLY A 111 0.09 5.31 10.69
C GLY A 111 -0.61 5.69 11.99
N GLU A 112 -1.91 5.45 12.12
CA GLU A 112 -2.61 5.66 13.40
C GLU A 112 -2.10 4.70 14.48
N PHE A 113 -1.84 3.44 14.13
CA PHE A 113 -1.27 2.46 15.03
C PHE A 113 0.14 2.86 15.52
N LEU A 114 1.01 3.27 14.60
CA LEU A 114 2.38 3.69 14.91
C LEU A 114 2.39 4.92 15.81
N LEU A 115 1.54 5.92 15.54
CA LEU A 115 1.44 7.13 16.37
C LEU A 115 0.86 6.85 17.76
N LEU A 116 -0.02 5.85 17.90
CA LEU A 116 -0.56 5.44 19.20
C LEU A 116 0.52 4.80 20.09
N LEU A 117 1.45 4.06 19.49
CA LEU A 117 2.48 3.33 20.22
C LEU A 117 3.84 4.05 20.29
N LYS A 118 3.94 5.25 19.71
CA LYS A 118 5.20 6.00 19.53
C LYS A 118 6.08 6.13 20.78
N GLU A 119 5.46 6.31 21.96
CA GLU A 119 6.18 6.47 23.24
C GLU A 119 6.81 5.16 23.72
N LYS A 120 6.16 4.02 23.46
CA LYS A 120 6.67 2.70 23.80
C LYS A 120 7.75 2.23 22.83
N SER A 121 7.74 2.78 21.62
CA SER A 121 8.50 2.27 20.50
C SER A 121 9.75 3.06 20.12
N LYS A 122 9.99 4.20 20.77
CA LYS A 122 11.14 5.08 20.47
C LYS A 122 11.22 5.45 18.99
N ILE A 123 10.08 5.71 18.34
CA ILE A 123 10.07 6.25 16.98
C ILE A 123 10.80 7.59 17.02
N ASP A 124 11.81 7.75 16.19
CA ASP A 124 12.57 9.00 16.12
C ASP A 124 11.73 10.11 15.46
N SER A 125 12.14 11.36 15.67
CA SER A 125 11.40 12.54 15.20
C SER A 125 11.25 12.58 13.67
N GLU A 126 12.22 12.09 12.90
CA GLU A 126 12.15 12.08 11.44
C GLU A 126 11.13 11.06 10.95
N SER A 127 11.17 9.85 11.53
CA SER A 127 10.18 8.81 11.27
C SER A 127 8.76 9.26 11.66
N GLU A 128 8.59 9.93 12.80
CA GLU A 128 7.29 10.48 13.22
C GLU A 128 6.77 11.52 12.21
N LYS A 129 7.62 12.44 11.73
CA LYS A 129 7.25 13.40 10.69
C LYS A 129 6.80 12.72 9.41
N LYS A 130 7.55 11.72 8.94
CA LYS A 130 7.22 10.95 7.73
C LYS A 130 5.87 10.25 7.88
N ILE A 131 5.61 9.61 9.03
CA ILE A 131 4.33 8.96 9.34
C ILE A 131 3.19 9.99 9.32
N LEU A 132 3.35 11.11 10.02
CA LEU A 132 2.35 12.20 10.04
C LEU A 132 2.07 12.75 8.64
N TYR A 133 3.10 12.96 7.82
CA TYR A 133 2.93 13.39 6.44
C TYR A 133 2.09 12.39 5.63
N MET A 134 2.45 11.10 5.68
CA MET A 134 1.78 10.06 4.89
C MET A 134 0.31 9.87 5.29
N ILE A 135 -0.02 9.87 6.59
CA ILE A 135 -1.42 9.79 7.03
C ILE A 135 -2.21 11.05 6.69
N THR A 136 -1.59 12.23 6.81
CA THR A 136 -2.26 13.49 6.47
C THR A 136 -2.59 13.49 4.98
N TYR A 137 -1.65 13.06 4.14
CA TYR A 137 -1.89 12.88 2.71
C TYR A 137 -3.03 11.90 2.44
N ALA A 138 -3.05 10.75 3.11
CA ALA A 138 -4.11 9.74 2.93
C ALA A 138 -5.50 10.29 3.28
N TYR A 139 -5.61 11.03 4.39
CA TYR A 139 -6.85 11.71 4.76
C TYR A 139 -7.24 12.83 3.78
N GLY A 140 -6.25 13.53 3.21
CA GLY A 140 -6.44 14.48 2.12
C GLY A 140 -7.07 13.84 0.89
N MET A 141 -6.52 12.70 0.45
CA MET A 141 -7.06 11.92 -0.67
C MET A 141 -8.49 11.45 -0.42
N LYS A 142 -8.80 11.05 0.82
CA LYS A 142 -10.16 10.67 1.25
C LYS A 142 -11.10 11.84 1.51
N ARG A 143 -10.62 13.10 1.40
CA ARG A 143 -11.39 14.32 1.71
C ARG A 143 -11.94 14.35 3.13
N ASN A 144 -11.27 13.70 4.09
CA ASN A 144 -11.63 13.79 5.50
C ASN A 144 -10.94 15.03 6.09
N THR A 145 -11.64 16.17 6.05
CA THR A 145 -11.11 17.47 6.49
C THR A 145 -10.76 17.50 7.96
N VAL A 146 -11.54 16.84 8.83
CA VAL A 146 -11.32 16.85 10.28
C VAL A 146 -10.04 16.11 10.64
N LYS A 147 -9.87 14.88 10.15
CA LYS A 147 -8.65 14.10 10.40
C LYS A 147 -7.43 14.71 9.69
N PHE A 148 -7.62 15.25 8.48
CA PHE A 148 -6.56 15.98 7.78
C PHE A 148 -6.05 17.15 8.62
N ALA A 149 -6.95 18.04 9.09
CA ALA A 149 -6.58 19.21 9.88
C ALA A 149 -5.84 18.81 11.16
N PHE A 150 -6.35 17.80 11.86
CA PHE A 150 -5.73 17.29 13.09
C PHE A 150 -4.27 16.82 12.90
N TYR A 151 -3.98 16.04 11.86
CA TYR A 151 -2.61 15.56 11.62
C TYR A 151 -1.73 16.63 10.96
N PHE A 152 -2.31 17.50 10.14
CA PHE A 152 -1.62 18.63 9.54
C PHE A 152 -1.10 19.61 10.60
N GLU A 153 -1.94 19.99 11.57
CA GLU A 153 -1.55 20.86 12.68
C GLU A 153 -0.41 20.25 13.51
N LYS A 154 -0.51 18.94 13.82
CA LYS A 154 0.57 18.22 14.50
C LYS A 154 1.88 18.29 13.74
N LEU A 155 1.85 18.02 12.43
CA LEU A 155 3.04 18.07 11.58
C LEU A 155 3.63 19.47 11.48
N GLN A 156 2.77 20.49 11.36
CA GLN A 156 3.18 21.89 11.28
C GLN A 156 3.90 22.37 12.55
N ASN A 157 3.51 21.84 13.71
CA ASN A 157 4.13 22.16 14.99
C ASN A 157 5.44 21.40 15.26
N MET A 158 5.85 20.48 14.37
CA MET A 158 7.13 19.80 14.49
C MET A 158 8.29 20.62 13.92
N LYS A 159 9.46 20.52 14.56
CA LYS A 159 10.68 21.14 14.05
C LYS A 159 11.09 20.50 12.71
N ASP A 160 11.53 21.33 11.77
CA ASP A 160 12.08 20.89 10.47
C ASP A 160 11.08 20.05 9.63
N SER A 161 9.78 20.41 9.66
CA SER A 161 8.72 19.76 8.87
C SER A 161 8.27 20.58 7.65
N ASN A 162 8.88 21.75 7.41
CA ASN A 162 8.46 22.72 6.39
C ASN A 162 8.26 22.11 5.00
N THR A 163 9.16 21.22 4.56
CA THR A 163 9.06 20.56 3.26
C THR A 163 7.76 19.77 3.12
N TYR A 164 7.44 18.92 4.11
CA TYR A 164 6.21 18.12 4.10
C TYR A 164 4.96 18.99 4.16
N VAL A 165 4.99 20.06 4.97
CA VAL A 165 3.88 21.00 5.12
C VAL A 165 3.59 21.73 3.80
N GLU A 166 4.62 22.22 3.13
CA GLU A 166 4.48 22.91 1.84
C GLU A 166 3.99 21.97 0.74
N ASP A 167 4.43 20.72 0.72
CA ASP A 167 3.95 19.72 -0.23
C ASP A 167 2.45 19.41 -0.02
N LEU A 168 2.00 19.28 1.24
CA LEU A 168 0.58 19.10 1.56
C LEU A 168 -0.26 20.33 1.16
N LYS A 169 0.24 21.54 1.38
CA LYS A 169 -0.44 22.78 0.94
C LYS A 169 -0.60 22.85 -0.58
N LYS A 170 0.44 22.48 -1.32
CA LYS A 170 0.40 22.44 -2.80
C LYS A 170 -0.59 21.38 -3.28
N ARG A 171 -0.61 20.21 -2.66
CA ARG A 171 -1.48 19.10 -3.07
C ARG A 171 -2.95 19.31 -2.70
N PHE A 172 -3.21 19.86 -1.52
CA PHE A 172 -4.55 20.01 -0.96
C PHE A 172 -4.85 21.47 -0.55
N PRO A 173 -4.74 22.45 -1.47
CA PRO A 173 -4.85 23.87 -1.12
C PRO A 173 -6.20 24.21 -0.49
N ASN A 174 -7.28 23.56 -0.94
CA ASN A 174 -8.65 23.78 -0.45
C ASN A 174 -8.93 23.20 0.93
N MET A 175 -8.07 22.31 1.44
CA MET A 175 -8.19 21.71 2.76
C MET A 175 -7.36 22.46 3.81
N VAL A 176 -6.32 23.18 3.37
CA VAL A 176 -5.51 24.05 4.25
C VAL A 176 -6.08 25.47 4.31
N SER A 177 -6.72 25.97 3.24
CA SER A 177 -7.28 27.33 3.20
C SER A 177 -8.61 27.49 3.92
N LYS A 178 -9.27 26.38 4.27
CA LYS A 178 -10.48 26.36 5.11
C LYS A 178 -10.08 26.09 6.56
N ASN A 179 -9.41 27.06 7.20
CA ASN A 179 -9.38 27.15 8.66
C ASN A 179 -10.77 27.65 9.10
N PHE A 180 -11.53 26.94 9.95
CA PHE A 180 -11.38 26.90 11.41
C PHE A 180 -11.08 28.28 12.01
#